data_AF-A0A5J4R3E9-F1
#
_entry.id   AF-A0A5J4R3E9-F1
#
_cell.length_a   1.000
_cell.length_b   1.000
_cell.length_c   1.000
_cell.angle_alpha   90.00
_cell.angle_beta   90.00
_cell.angle_gamma   90.00
#
_symmetry.space_group_name_H-M   'P 1'
#
loop_
_entity.id
_entity.type
_entity.pdbx_description
1 polymer ?
#
loop_
_entity_poly.entity_id
_entity_poly.type
_entity_poly.pdbx_seq_one_letter_code
_entity_poly.pdbx_strand_id
1 'polypeptide(L)'
;MSTILFPSVIFGPIHSRRLGLSLGINLLPSDGKLCSFDCIYCECGYNTDRRTAGPLPTREEVRTALENKLKEMLADNTTPDVLTFAGNGEPTCHPLFPEIISDTLLLRDTYFPNAKISVLSNASFIHHPKVFTA
;
A
#
# COMPACT_ATOMS: atom_id res chain seq x y z
N MET A 1 -15.40 -3.99 17.69
CA MET A 1 -15.24 -3.45 16.32
C MET A 1 -14.64 -4.57 15.49
N SER A 2 -15.24 -4.95 14.35
CA SER A 2 -14.62 -5.97 13.48
C SER A 2 -13.31 -5.40 12.94
N THR A 3 -12.20 -6.13 13.09
CA THR A 3 -10.89 -5.71 12.57
C THR A 3 -10.44 -6.68 11.48
N ILE A 4 -9.77 -6.16 10.46
CA ILE A 4 -9.38 -6.92 9.26
C ILE A 4 -7.90 -6.73 8.96
N LEU A 5 -7.27 -7.73 8.34
CA LEU A 5 -5.95 -7.61 7.73
C LEU A 5 -6.09 -7.83 6.23
N PHE A 6 -5.20 -7.20 5.47
CA PHE A 6 -5.07 -7.36 4.04
C PHE A 6 -4.06 -8.49 3.76
N PRO A 7 -4.49 -9.65 3.24
CA PRO A 7 -3.65 -10.85 3.12
C PRO A 7 -2.72 -10.81 1.89
N SER A 8 -2.74 -9.73 1.12
CA SER A 8 -2.00 -9.62 -0.14
C SER A 8 -1.32 -8.27 -0.26
N VAL A 9 -0.23 -8.24 -1.01
CA VAL A 9 0.55 -7.02 -1.29
C VAL A 9 -0.28 -6.03 -2.12
N ILE A 10 -1.09 -6.53 -3.06
CA ILE A 10 -2.02 -5.73 -3.84
C ILE A 10 -3.44 -6.17 -3.49
N PHE A 11 -4.32 -5.21 -3.23
CA PHE A 11 -5.73 -5.48 -2.90
C PHE A 11 -6.67 -4.49 -3.60
N GLY A 12 -7.91 -4.92 -3.81
CA GLY A 12 -8.88 -4.17 -4.61
C GLY A 12 -8.84 -4.54 -6.10
N PRO A 13 -9.31 -3.65 -6.99
CA PRO A 13 -9.61 -2.23 -6.74
C PRO A 13 -10.87 -2.02 -5.87
N ILE A 14 -10.86 -0.94 -5.08
CA ILE A 14 -11.93 -0.54 -4.16
C ILE A 14 -12.53 0.78 -4.63
N HIS A 15 -13.85 0.88 -4.66
CA HIS A 15 -14.54 2.14 -4.90
C HIS A 15 -14.47 3.03 -3.65
N SER A 16 -13.46 3.90 -3.63
CA SER A 16 -13.26 4.89 -2.57
C SER A 16 -14.18 6.08 -2.80
N ARG A 17 -14.97 6.42 -1.77
CA ARG A 17 -15.77 7.65 -1.75
C ARG A 17 -14.93 8.93 -1.91
N ARG A 18 -13.64 8.89 -1.55
CA ARG A 18 -12.72 10.05 -1.55
C ARG A 18 -11.82 10.09 -2.76
N LEU A 19 -11.43 8.94 -3.30
CA LEU A 19 -10.35 8.83 -4.27
C LEU A 19 -10.78 8.18 -5.59
N GLY A 20 -12.05 7.81 -5.75
CA GLY A 20 -12.51 7.06 -6.93
C GLY A 20 -12.14 5.59 -6.86
N LEU A 21 -11.91 4.95 -8.00
CA LEU A 21 -11.47 3.57 -8.08
C LEU A 21 -9.99 3.45 -7.67
N SER A 22 -9.75 2.94 -6.47
CA SER A 22 -8.43 2.88 -5.85
C SER A 22 -7.87 1.46 -5.85
N LEU A 23 -6.68 1.26 -6.39
CA LEU A 23 -5.90 0.03 -6.18
C LEU A 23 -5.05 0.16 -4.91
N GLY A 24 -5.17 -0.77 -3.98
CA GLY A 24 -4.43 -0.75 -2.71
C GLY A 24 -3.10 -1.47 -2.78
N ILE A 25 -2.06 -0.89 -2.16
CA ILE A 25 -0.70 -1.44 -2.07
C ILE A 25 -0.30 -1.54 -0.59
N ASN A 26 -0.27 -2.76 -0.06
CA ASN A 26 0.16 -3.09 1.30
C ASN A 26 1.65 -3.45 1.32
N LEU A 27 2.45 -2.63 2.00
CA LEU A 27 3.90 -2.84 2.17
C LEU A 27 4.26 -3.58 3.47
N LEU A 28 3.28 -4.12 4.16
CA LEU A 28 3.44 -4.73 5.48
C LEU A 28 3.05 -6.20 5.42
N PRO A 29 3.48 -7.02 6.40
CA PRO A 29 3.25 -8.46 6.37
C PRO A 29 1.76 -8.77 6.23
N SER A 30 1.43 -9.80 5.45
CA SER A 30 0.05 -10.19 5.17
C SER A 30 -0.67 -10.82 6.37
N ASP A 31 0.11 -11.33 7.33
CA ASP A 31 -0.34 -12.08 8.51
C ASP A 31 -0.45 -11.24 9.78
N GLY A 32 -0.04 -9.97 9.75
CA GLY A 32 -0.15 -9.10 10.91
C GLY A 32 -0.03 -7.63 10.60
N LYS A 33 -0.01 -6.83 11.67
CA LYS A 33 0.05 -5.38 11.64
C LYS A 33 1.44 -4.91 12.05
N LEU A 34 1.97 -3.94 11.31
CA LEU A 34 3.19 -3.25 11.68
C LEU A 34 2.99 -1.75 11.54
N CYS A 35 2.79 -1.07 12.66
CA CYS A 35 2.57 0.38 12.67
C CYS A 35 3.30 1.01 13.85
N SER A 36 3.79 2.23 13.64
CA SER A 36 4.36 3.05 14.71
C SER A 36 3.32 3.44 15.77
N PHE A 37 2.04 3.47 15.41
CA PHE A 37 0.93 3.86 16.29
C PHE A 37 -0.01 2.69 16.58
N ASP A 38 -0.72 2.79 17.71
CA ASP A 38 -1.75 1.84 18.11
C ASP A 38 -3.11 2.49 18.34
N CYS A 39 -3.65 3.08 17.27
CA CYS A 39 -4.88 3.86 17.33
C CYS A 39 -6.09 3.00 17.74
N ILE A 40 -6.86 3.47 18.72
CA ILE A 40 -8.08 2.80 19.23
C ILE A 40 -9.18 2.58 18.18
N TYR A 41 -9.11 3.30 17.07
CA TYR A 41 -10.06 3.25 15.95
C TYR A 41 -9.49 2.55 14.72
N CYS A 42 -8.34 1.90 14.82
CA CYS A 42 -7.69 1.25 13.68
C CYS A 42 -8.53 0.07 13.19
N GLU A 43 -8.90 0.08 11.91
CA GLU A 43 -9.61 -1.04 11.27
C GLU A 43 -8.75 -2.32 11.22
N CYS A 44 -7.42 -2.18 11.29
CA CYS A 44 -6.50 -3.31 11.40
C CYS A 44 -6.36 -3.84 12.83
N GLY A 45 -6.99 -3.21 13.82
CA GLY A 45 -6.88 -3.58 15.24
C GLY A 45 -5.57 -3.14 15.89
N TYR A 46 -5.30 -3.66 17.08
CA TYR A 46 -4.11 -3.32 17.86
C TYR A 46 -2.87 -4.10 17.40
N ASN A 47 -1.69 -3.49 17.50
CA ASN A 47 -0.42 -4.15 17.18
C ASN A 47 -0.19 -5.39 18.06
N THR A 48 -0.58 -5.33 19.33
CA THR A 48 -0.43 -6.44 20.28
C THR A 48 -1.23 -7.68 19.88
N ASP A 49 -2.39 -7.47 19.24
CA ASP A 49 -3.33 -8.53 18.87
C ASP A 49 -3.06 -9.06 17.46
N ARG A 50 -2.26 -8.34 16.67
CA ARG A 50 -1.92 -8.61 15.27
C ARG A 50 -0.42 -8.72 15.06
N ARG A 51 0.29 -9.38 15.98
CA ARG A 51 1.72 -9.63 15.84
C ARG A 51 1.99 -10.48 14.60
N THR A 52 3.02 -10.11 13.87
CA THR A 52 3.51 -10.86 12.71
C THR A 52 4.89 -11.44 13.02
N ALA A 53 5.16 -12.63 12.51
CA ALA A 53 6.51 -13.19 12.39
C ALA A 53 6.97 -13.23 10.92
N GLY A 54 6.12 -12.81 10.00
CA GLY A 54 6.37 -12.77 8.58
C GLY A 54 7.32 -11.62 8.19
N PRO A 55 8.09 -11.78 7.10
CA PRO A 55 8.93 -10.72 6.59
C PRO A 55 8.07 -9.61 5.96
N LEU A 56 8.66 -8.42 5.83
CA LEU A 56 8.11 -7.39 4.96
C LEU A 56 8.17 -7.87 3.50
N PRO A 57 7.15 -7.55 2.67
CA PRO A 57 7.21 -7.77 1.24
C PRO A 57 8.47 -7.13 0.63
N THR A 58 9.21 -7.89 -0.16
CA THR A 58 10.37 -7.36 -0.86
C THR A 58 9.95 -6.38 -1.95
N ARG A 59 10.85 -5.47 -2.34
CA ARG A 59 10.62 -4.54 -3.46
C ARG A 59 10.20 -5.27 -4.75
N GLU A 60 10.83 -6.41 -5.05
CA GLU A 60 10.55 -7.19 -6.26
C GLU A 60 9.17 -7.86 -6.20
N GLU A 61 8.77 -8.38 -5.04
CA GLU A 61 7.42 -8.93 -4.84
C GLU A 61 6.35 -7.86 -5.04
N VAL A 62 6.55 -6.66 -4.49
CA VAL A 62 5.63 -5.53 -4.67
C VAL A 62 5.55 -5.12 -6.14
N ARG A 63 6.69 -4.94 -6.79
CA ARG A 63 6.77 -4.57 -8.20
C ARG A 63 6.07 -5.60 -9.10
N THR A 64 6.40 -6.88 -8.93
CA THR A 64 5.83 -7.98 -9.73
C THR A 64 4.33 -8.10 -9.52
N ALA A 65 3.87 -8.06 -8.26
CA ALA A 65 2.45 -8.15 -7.94
C ALA A 65 1.67 -6.95 -8.50
N LEU A 66 2.22 -5.74 -8.37
CA LEU A 66 1.61 -4.53 -8.92
C LEU A 66 1.52 -4.60 -10.44
N GLU A 67 2.62 -4.91 -11.13
CA GLU A 67 2.65 -4.99 -12.59
C GLU A 67 1.66 -6.03 -13.12
N ASN A 68 1.60 -7.20 -12.50
CA ASN A 68 0.62 -8.23 -12.87
C ASN A 68 -0.82 -7.73 -12.73
N LYS A 69 -1.13 -7.03 -11.62
CA LYS A 69 -2.48 -6.50 -11.41
C LYS A 69 -2.82 -5.38 -12.37
N LEU A 70 -1.86 -4.51 -12.71
CA LEU A 70 -2.07 -3.46 -13.71
C LEU A 70 -2.33 -4.05 -15.11
N LYS A 71 -1.62 -5.12 -15.50
CA LYS A 71 -1.87 -5.84 -16.77
C LYS A 71 -3.25 -6.48 -16.80
N GLU A 72 -3.67 -7.12 -15.70
CA GLU A 72 -5.02 -7.68 -15.55
C GLU A 72 -6.08 -6.59 -15.71
N MET A 73 -5.95 -5.48 -14.98
CA MET A 73 -6.87 -4.34 -15.07
C MET A 73 -6.93 -3.75 -16.48
N LEU A 74 -5.79 -3.66 -17.18
CA LEU A 74 -5.74 -3.18 -18.56
C LEU A 74 -6.48 -4.12 -19.52
N ALA A 75 -6.30 -5.44 -19.37
CA ALA A 75 -7.01 -6.44 -20.16
C ALA A 75 -8.53 -6.38 -19.92
N ASP A 76 -8.93 -6.10 -18.67
CA ASP A 76 -10.32 -5.97 -18.25
C ASP A 76 -10.93 -4.59 -18.54
N ASN A 77 -10.21 -3.69 -19.22
CA ASN A 77 -10.60 -2.28 -19.45
C ASN A 77 -11.01 -1.53 -18.16
N THR A 78 -10.42 -1.90 -17.02
CA THR A 78 -10.66 -1.27 -15.73
C THR A 78 -9.54 -0.27 -15.44
N THR A 79 -9.86 1.02 -15.41
CA THR A 79 -8.86 2.08 -15.19
C THR A 79 -8.87 2.53 -13.72
N PRO A 80 -7.78 2.40 -12.95
CA PRO A 80 -7.70 2.95 -11.61
C PRO A 80 -7.59 4.48 -11.66
N ASP A 81 -8.30 5.17 -10.77
CA ASP A 81 -8.13 6.61 -10.53
C ASP A 81 -6.88 6.88 -9.67
N VAL A 82 -6.54 5.95 -8.77
CA VAL A 82 -5.42 6.09 -7.85
C VAL A 82 -4.79 4.74 -7.48
N LEU A 83 -3.47 4.74 -7.30
CA LEU A 83 -2.72 3.69 -6.62
C LEU A 83 -2.40 4.17 -5.20
N THR A 84 -2.94 3.49 -4.20
CA THR A 84 -2.92 3.94 -2.80
C THR A 84 -2.07 3.02 -1.94
N PHE A 85 -1.00 3.56 -1.37
CA PHE A 85 -0.26 2.92 -0.29
C PHE A 85 -1.06 2.99 1.00
N ALA A 86 -1.55 1.83 1.43
CA ALA A 86 -2.35 1.61 2.61
C ALA A 86 -2.30 0.11 2.95
N GLY A 87 -2.71 -0.30 4.15
CA GLY A 87 -2.74 -1.72 4.49
C GLY A 87 -2.60 -1.94 5.97
N ASN A 88 -1.82 -2.95 6.35
CA ASN A 88 -1.74 -3.45 7.72
C ASN A 88 -0.90 -2.55 8.67
N GLY A 89 -0.94 -1.22 8.51
CA GLY A 89 -0.17 -0.29 9.33
C GLY A 89 0.38 0.92 8.58
N GLU A 90 1.55 1.39 9.00
CA GLU A 90 2.17 2.62 8.47
C GLU A 90 3.10 2.30 7.29
N PRO A 91 2.72 2.59 6.02
CA PRO A 91 3.50 2.17 4.86
C PRO A 91 4.92 2.77 4.81
N THR A 92 5.10 3.98 5.34
CA THR A 92 6.39 4.69 5.31
C THR A 92 7.43 4.11 6.25
N CYS A 93 7.07 3.16 7.13
CA CYS A 93 8.04 2.43 7.95
C CYS A 93 8.81 1.36 7.16
N HIS A 94 8.39 1.05 5.93
CA HIS A 94 9.07 0.08 5.10
C HIS A 94 10.46 0.60 4.67
N PRO A 95 11.57 -0.12 4.92
CA PRO A 95 12.92 0.40 4.65
C PRO A 95 13.20 0.76 3.20
N LEU A 96 12.50 0.09 2.27
CA LEU A 96 12.60 0.32 0.82
C LEU A 96 11.44 1.15 0.25
N PHE A 97 10.73 1.89 1.10
CA PHE A 97 9.59 2.72 0.68
C PHE A 97 9.92 3.65 -0.51
N PRO A 98 11.03 4.43 -0.52
CA PRO A 98 11.36 5.32 -1.63
C PRO A 98 11.58 4.58 -2.96
N GLU A 99 12.25 3.44 -2.90
CA GLU A 99 12.53 2.63 -4.08
C GLU A 99 11.25 2.00 -4.64
N ILE A 100 10.32 1.59 -3.77
CA ILE A 100 9.01 1.07 -4.17
C ILE A 100 8.13 2.17 -4.77
N ILE A 101 8.17 3.39 -4.23
CA ILE A 101 7.48 4.55 -4.81
C ILE A 101 7.99 4.82 -6.23
N SER A 102 9.31 4.78 -6.43
CA SER A 102 9.94 4.94 -7.73
C SER A 102 9.47 3.88 -8.74
N ASP A 103 9.41 2.60 -8.35
CA ASP A 103 8.89 1.53 -9.20
C ASP A 103 7.41 1.71 -9.52
N THR A 104 6.63 2.15 -8.53
CA THR A 104 5.19 2.39 -8.69
C THR A 104 4.92 3.53 -9.67
N LEU A 105 5.71 4.61 -9.62
CA LEU A 105 5.65 5.71 -10.59
C LEU A 105 5.91 5.21 -12.01
N LEU A 106 6.98 4.44 -12.22
CA LEU A 106 7.33 3.87 -13.52
C LEU A 106 6.22 2.96 -14.08
N LEU A 107 5.67 2.08 -13.24
CA LEU A 107 4.58 1.19 -13.63
C LEU A 107 3.30 1.97 -13.92
N ARG A 108 2.95 2.95 -13.07
CA ARG A 108 1.80 3.85 -13.29
C ARG A 108 1.94 4.56 -14.63
N ASP A 109 3.09 5.19 -14.90
CA ASP A 109 3.33 5.93 -16.15
C ASP A 109 3.22 5.03 -17.38
N THR A 110 3.60 3.75 -17.26
CA THR A 110 3.54 2.76 -18.33
C THR A 110 2.11 2.31 -18.62
N TYR A 111 1.34 1.95 -17.59
CA TYR A 111 0.03 1.31 -17.77
C TYR A 111 -1.16 2.27 -17.65
N PHE A 112 -1.10 3.24 -16.73
CA PHE A 112 -2.19 4.15 -16.41
C PHE A 112 -1.66 5.55 -16.05
N PRO A 113 -1.08 6.32 -17.00
CA PRO A 113 -0.39 7.58 -16.72
C PRO A 113 -1.25 8.65 -16.03
N ASN A 114 -2.58 8.56 -16.19
CA ASN A 114 -3.53 9.49 -15.57
C ASN A 114 -3.90 9.12 -14.12
N ALA A 115 -3.58 7.90 -13.67
CA ALA A 115 -3.84 7.48 -12.30
C ALA A 115 -2.95 8.27 -11.33
N LYS A 116 -3.50 8.67 -10.18
CA LYS A 116 -2.72 9.32 -9.13
C LYS A 116 -1.98 8.29 -8.29
N ILE A 117 -1.01 8.74 -7.51
CA ILE A 117 -0.44 7.96 -6.40
C ILE A 117 -0.80 8.67 -5.10
N SER A 118 -1.24 7.89 -4.11
CA SER A 118 -1.61 8.38 -2.79
C SER A 118 -0.94 7.55 -1.71
N VAL A 119 -0.53 8.19 -0.62
CA VAL A 119 0.01 7.52 0.56
C VAL A 119 -0.84 7.89 1.76
N LEU A 120 -1.47 6.90 2.38
CA LEU A 120 -2.19 7.10 3.65
C LEU A 120 -1.20 6.85 4.79
N SER A 121 -0.82 7.93 5.48
CA SER A 121 0.21 7.90 6.52
C SER A 121 -0.24 8.62 7.78
N ASN A 122 0.22 8.12 8.93
CA ASN A 122 0.15 8.78 10.23
C ASN A 122 1.25 9.84 10.43
N ALA A 123 2.10 10.04 9.41
CA ALA A 123 3.20 10.99 9.35
C ALA A 123 4.38 10.74 10.32
N SER A 124 4.43 9.62 11.04
CA SER A 124 5.51 9.39 12.03
C SER A 124 6.91 9.33 11.41
N PHE A 125 7.03 8.94 10.13
CA PHE A 125 8.31 8.87 9.42
C PHE A 125 8.57 10.05 8.47
N ILE A 126 7.69 11.07 8.41
CA ILE A 126 7.81 12.18 7.45
C ILE A 126 9.10 13.01 7.63
N HIS A 127 9.69 12.96 8.82
CA HIS A 127 10.93 13.65 9.15
C HIS A 127 12.17 12.97 8.53
N HIS A 128 12.06 11.74 8.04
CA HIS A 128 13.14 11.09 7.31
C HIS A 128 13.23 11.66 5.89
N PRO A 129 14.39 12.20 5.47
CA PRO A 129 14.53 12.82 4.15
C PRO A 129 14.11 11.91 3.01
N LYS A 130 14.48 10.62 3.07
CA LYS A 130 14.11 9.63 2.07
C LYS A 130 12.60 9.44 1.90
N VAL A 131 11.82 9.54 2.99
CA VAL A 131 10.36 9.44 2.94
C VAL A 131 9.76 10.74 2.43
N PHE A 132 10.29 11.89 2.86
CA PHE A 132 9.82 13.20 2.42
C PHE A 132 10.04 13.45 0.92
N THR A 133 11.15 12.96 0.36
CA THR A 133 11.51 13.15 -1.05
C THR A 133 11.04 12.03 -1.99
N ALA A 134 10.43 10.97 -1.46
CA ALA A 134 9.88 9.87 -2.25
C ALA A 134 8.66 10.34 -3.04
#